data_AF-C8NAH4-F1
#
_entry.id   AF-C8NAH4-F1
#
_cell.length_a   1.000
_cell.length_b   1.000
_cell.length_c   1.000
_cell.angle_alpha   90.00
_cell.angle_beta   90.00
_cell.angle_gamma   90.00
#
_symmetry.space_group_name_H-M   'P 1'
#
loop_
_entity.id
_entity.type
_entity.pdbx_description
1 polymer ?
#
loop_
_entity_poly.entity_id
_entity_poly.type
_entity_poly.pdbx_seq_one_letter_code
_entity_poly.pdbx_strand_id
1 'polypeptide(L)'
;LTATVNDDDGVPANVTYQWLANGVAIAGATGSSYQLTAAEAGKTISVRATYTDNAQHSEAPTSSATTPVIDPANPNPQPPVPPTNHEGTVTITGEAKVGETLTATVNDDDGVPANVTYQWLANGVAIAGATGSSYQLTAAEAGKTISVRATYTDNAQHSEAPTSAATTPVVDPANPNPQPPVPPTNHEGTVSITGEAKVGETLTAKVDDADGVPTNVQYQWLA
;
A
#
# COMPACT_ATOMS: atom_id res chain seq x y z
N LEU A 1 44.92 -12.57 17.46
CA LEU A 1 45.45 -11.17 17.48
C LEU A 1 46.46 -11.06 18.61
N THR A 2 47.51 -10.25 18.44
CA THR A 2 48.50 -9.94 19.49
C THR A 2 48.46 -8.45 19.77
N ALA A 3 48.37 -8.08 21.04
CA ALA A 3 48.44 -6.69 21.48
C ALA A 3 49.89 -6.32 21.78
N THR A 4 50.31 -5.14 21.33
CA THR A 4 51.61 -4.55 21.66
C THR A 4 51.36 -3.16 22.21
N VAL A 5 51.99 -2.82 23.33
CA VAL A 5 52.03 -1.45 23.86
C VAL A 5 53.39 -0.88 23.49
N ASN A 6 53.42 0.36 23.02
CA ASN A 6 54.63 1.14 22.82
C ASN A 6 54.46 2.46 23.57
N ASP A 7 55.50 2.89 24.29
CA ASP A 7 55.53 4.14 25.04
C ASP A 7 56.93 4.75 24.92
N ASP A 8 57.01 6.09 24.81
CA ASP A 8 58.26 6.82 24.51
C ASP A 8 59.26 6.72 25.68
N ASP A 9 58.77 6.50 26.90
CA ASP A 9 59.57 6.30 28.10
C ASP A 9 59.68 4.82 28.53
N GLY A 10 59.20 3.89 27.69
CA GLY A 10 59.31 2.44 27.84
C GLY A 10 58.13 1.76 28.55
N VAL A 11 57.78 0.56 28.11
CA VAL A 11 56.64 -0.21 28.63
C VAL A 11 57.04 -1.09 29.83
N PRO A 12 56.36 -1.00 30.98
CA PRO A 12 56.68 -1.80 32.16
C PRO A 12 56.14 -3.24 32.08
N ALA A 13 56.70 -4.12 32.90
CA ALA A 13 56.43 -5.57 32.85
C ALA A 13 55.00 -5.99 33.27
N ASN A 14 54.19 -5.07 33.82
CA ASN A 14 52.87 -5.34 34.43
C ASN A 14 51.69 -4.83 33.59
N VAL A 15 51.75 -4.92 32.26
CA VAL A 15 50.61 -4.59 31.40
C VAL A 15 49.48 -5.60 31.58
N THR A 16 48.27 -5.11 31.85
CA THR A 16 47.04 -5.90 31.83
C THR A 16 46.25 -5.61 30.57
N TYR A 17 45.57 -6.63 30.02
CA TYR A 17 44.78 -6.51 28.80
C TYR A 17 43.31 -6.84 29.05
N GLN A 18 42.43 -6.24 28.27
CA GLN A 18 41.03 -6.64 28.15
C GLN A 18 40.61 -6.51 26.68
N TRP A 19 40.26 -7.63 26.06
CA TRP A 19 39.73 -7.63 24.69
C TRP A 19 38.26 -7.23 24.69
N LEU A 20 37.85 -6.50 23.65
CA LEU A 20 36.50 -5.99 23.46
C LEU A 20 35.95 -6.41 22.10
N ALA A 21 34.66 -6.73 22.05
CA ALA A 21 33.90 -6.97 20.82
C ALA A 21 32.82 -5.89 20.69
N ASN A 22 32.82 -5.13 19.60
CA ASN A 22 31.97 -3.94 19.41
C ASN A 22 32.04 -2.97 20.61
N GLY A 23 33.23 -2.83 21.22
CA GLY A 23 33.44 -1.99 22.40
C GLY A 23 32.98 -2.58 23.74
N VAL A 24 32.45 -3.81 23.77
CA VAL A 24 32.03 -4.51 25.00
C VAL A 24 33.09 -5.52 25.41
N ALA A 25 33.45 -5.55 26.70
CA ALA A 25 34.46 -6.48 27.22
C ALA A 25 34.07 -7.96 27.00
N ILE A 26 35.01 -8.74 26.48
CA ILE A 26 34.90 -10.20 26.35
C ILE A 26 35.35 -10.83 27.66
N ALA A 27 34.44 -11.52 28.37
CA ALA A 27 34.72 -12.09 29.68
C ALA A 27 35.92 -13.07 29.63
N GLY A 28 36.88 -12.88 30.54
CA GLY A 28 38.07 -13.72 30.65
C GLY A 28 39.15 -13.49 29.60
N ALA A 29 38.94 -12.61 28.62
CA ALA A 29 39.91 -12.31 27.59
C ALA A 29 40.93 -11.26 28.07
N THR A 30 41.87 -11.68 28.91
CA THR A 30 42.86 -10.79 29.55
C THR A 30 44.32 -11.06 29.15
N GLY A 31 44.55 -11.97 28.20
CA GLY A 31 45.87 -12.26 27.67
C GLY A 31 46.38 -11.17 26.72
N SER A 32 47.71 -11.10 26.55
CA SER A 32 48.35 -10.29 25.51
C SER A 32 48.01 -10.76 24.08
N SER A 33 47.42 -11.95 23.95
CA SER A 33 46.82 -12.46 22.73
C SER A 33 45.41 -12.98 22.98
N TYR A 34 44.59 -12.96 21.93
CA TYR A 34 43.26 -13.54 21.92
C TYR A 34 43.00 -14.30 20.63
N GLN A 35 42.45 -15.50 20.77
CA GLN A 35 42.01 -16.36 19.68
C GLN A 35 40.53 -16.10 19.44
N LEU A 36 40.19 -15.71 18.21
CA LEU A 36 38.80 -15.46 17.80
C LEU A 36 38.03 -16.78 17.69
N THR A 37 36.75 -16.74 18.02
CA THR A 37 35.81 -17.84 17.80
C THR A 37 34.68 -17.41 16.86
N ALA A 38 33.82 -18.35 16.48
CA ALA A 38 32.63 -18.04 15.69
C ALA A 38 31.69 -17.03 16.38
N ALA A 39 31.75 -16.91 17.72
CA ALA A 39 30.97 -15.93 18.46
C ALA A 39 31.36 -14.48 18.15
N GLU A 40 32.56 -14.24 17.61
CA GLU A 40 33.05 -12.91 17.23
C GLU A 40 32.75 -12.55 15.78
N ALA A 41 32.17 -13.45 14.98
CA ALA A 41 31.84 -13.20 13.58
C ALA A 41 30.96 -11.94 13.42
N GLY A 42 31.32 -11.08 12.47
CA GLY A 42 30.66 -9.80 12.21
C GLY A 42 30.92 -8.69 13.25
N LYS A 43 31.63 -8.98 14.35
CA LYS A 43 32.00 -7.97 15.35
C LYS A 43 33.34 -7.33 15.02
N THR A 44 33.53 -6.08 15.44
CA THR A 44 34.83 -5.42 15.44
C THR A 44 35.56 -5.71 16.75
N ILE A 45 36.88 -5.89 16.70
CA ILE A 45 37.68 -6.26 17.88
C ILE A 45 38.65 -5.12 18.21
N SER A 46 38.72 -4.76 19.50
CA SER A 46 39.74 -3.87 20.03
C SER A 46 40.31 -4.43 21.34
N VAL A 47 41.41 -3.87 21.81
CA VAL A 47 42.02 -4.25 23.10
C VAL A 47 42.35 -3.01 23.90
N ARG A 48 41.99 -3.03 25.19
CA ARG A 48 42.42 -2.02 26.17
C ARG A 48 43.61 -2.57 26.94
N ALA A 49 44.71 -1.83 26.95
CA ALA A 49 45.85 -2.10 27.81
C ALA A 49 45.78 -1.18 29.04
N THR A 50 46.21 -1.65 30.21
CA THR A 50 46.31 -0.82 31.42
C THR A 50 47.62 -1.10 32.13
N TYR A 51 48.38 -0.05 32.42
CA TYR A 51 49.72 -0.12 33.00
C TYR A 51 50.06 1.17 33.78
N THR A 52 51.17 1.16 34.52
CA THR A 52 51.73 2.36 35.15
C THR A 52 53.10 2.61 34.53
N ASP A 53 53.29 3.73 33.83
CA ASP A 53 54.54 4.02 33.13
C ASP A 53 55.75 4.18 34.07
N ASN A 54 56.94 4.34 33.49
CA ASN A 54 58.16 4.54 34.27
C ASN A 54 58.20 5.88 35.04
N ALA A 55 57.39 6.85 34.62
CA ALA A 55 57.18 8.13 35.29
C ALA A 55 56.11 8.07 36.42
N GLN A 56 55.56 6.88 36.70
CA GLN A 56 54.54 6.62 37.72
C GLN A 56 53.13 7.16 37.40
N HIS A 57 52.81 7.36 36.13
CA HIS A 57 51.45 7.70 35.67
C HIS A 57 50.67 6.45 35.27
N SER A 58 49.37 6.43 35.57
CA SER A 58 48.47 5.32 35.20
C SER A 58 47.88 5.55 33.82
N GLU A 59 48.12 4.60 32.91
CA GLU A 59 47.73 4.67 31.50
C GLU A 59 46.73 3.57 31.15
N ALA A 60 45.79 3.88 30.25
CA ALA A 60 44.79 2.91 29.81
C ALA A 60 44.34 3.03 28.33
N PRO A 61 45.27 3.00 27.36
CA PRO A 61 44.95 3.17 25.94
C PRO A 61 44.11 2.00 25.40
N THR A 62 43.24 2.31 24.44
CA THR A 62 42.48 1.31 23.66
C THR A 62 42.94 1.37 22.21
N SER A 63 43.17 0.21 21.60
CA SER A 63 43.55 0.14 20.18
C SER A 63 42.42 0.65 19.27
N SER A 64 42.78 0.97 18.02
CA SER A 64 41.76 1.03 16.96
C SER A 64 41.06 -0.33 16.83
N ALA A 65 39.80 -0.29 16.42
CA ALA A 65 39.04 -1.51 16.16
C ALA A 65 39.46 -2.12 14.82
N THR A 66 39.47 -3.45 14.73
CA THR A 66 39.66 -4.17 13.47
C THR A 66 38.47 -3.93 12.53
N THR A 67 38.62 -4.30 11.26
CA THR A 67 37.45 -4.62 10.42
C THR A 67 36.62 -5.75 11.07
N PRO A 68 35.33 -5.89 10.74
CA PRO A 68 34.52 -6.99 11.22
C PRO A 68 35.19 -8.36 10.99
N VAL A 69 35.16 -9.22 12.00
CA VAL A 69 35.70 -10.58 11.90
C VAL A 69 34.92 -11.36 10.86
N ILE A 70 35.63 -11.94 9.89
CA ILE A 70 35.06 -12.82 8.87
C ILE A 70 35.14 -14.26 9.39
N ASP A 71 34.00 -14.96 9.40
CA ASP A 71 33.98 -16.40 9.60
C ASP A 71 34.10 -17.09 8.23
N PRO A 72 35.17 -17.84 7.94
CA PRO A 72 35.32 -18.54 6.67
C PRO A 72 34.22 -19.57 6.40
N ALA A 73 33.59 -20.12 7.46
CA ALA A 73 32.46 -21.03 7.34
C ALA A 73 31.14 -20.27 7.07
N ASN A 74 31.09 -18.97 7.34
CA ASN A 74 29.96 -18.09 7.06
C ASN A 74 30.45 -16.68 6.63
N PRO A 75 30.95 -16.53 5.39
CA PRO A 75 31.65 -15.31 4.97
C PRO A 75 30.74 -14.09 4.84
N ASN A 76 29.42 -14.24 4.97
CA ASN A 76 28.45 -13.15 4.92
C ASN A 76 27.53 -13.16 6.16
N PRO A 77 27.91 -12.47 7.25
CA PRO A 77 27.07 -12.38 8.45
C PRO A 77 25.89 -11.40 8.29
N GLN A 78 25.61 -10.91 7.08
CA GLN A 78 24.43 -10.08 6.85
C GLN A 78 23.18 -10.94 7.09
N PRO A 79 22.19 -10.46 7.86
CA PRO A 79 20.90 -11.11 7.94
C PRO A 79 20.38 -11.36 6.51
N PRO A 80 19.71 -12.50 6.24
CA PRO A 80 19.04 -12.69 4.97
C PRO A 80 18.20 -11.44 4.68
N VAL A 81 18.44 -10.78 3.55
CA VAL A 81 17.56 -9.71 3.09
C VAL A 81 16.22 -10.37 2.79
N PRO A 82 15.11 -9.95 3.41
CA PRO A 82 13.81 -10.49 3.06
C PRO A 82 13.60 -10.35 1.55
N PRO A 83 13.06 -11.37 0.86
CA PRO A 83 12.76 -11.25 -0.56
C PRO A 83 11.87 -10.02 -0.78
N THR A 84 12.18 -9.24 -1.82
CA THR A 84 11.32 -8.13 -2.26
C THR A 84 9.95 -8.68 -2.60
N ASN A 85 8.88 -8.03 -2.12
CA ASN A 85 7.51 -8.43 -2.43
C ASN A 85 7.13 -8.05 -3.87
N HIS A 86 6.52 -8.97 -4.62
CA HIS A 86 5.84 -8.71 -5.88
C HIS A 86 4.33 -8.67 -5.65
N GLU A 87 3.76 -7.47 -5.52
CA GLU A 87 2.32 -7.31 -5.26
C GLU A 87 1.46 -8.01 -6.31
N GLY A 88 0.55 -8.84 -5.86
CA GLY A 88 -0.34 -9.59 -6.71
C GLY A 88 -1.47 -8.76 -7.30
N THR A 89 -2.17 -9.36 -8.25
CA THR A 89 -3.25 -8.74 -9.00
C THR A 89 -4.50 -9.63 -9.00
N VAL A 90 -5.68 -9.01 -9.06
CA VAL A 90 -6.95 -9.72 -9.18
C VAL A 90 -7.69 -9.27 -10.42
N THR A 91 -8.13 -10.22 -11.23
CA THR A 91 -8.92 -9.99 -12.43
C THR A 91 -10.30 -10.61 -12.29
N ILE A 92 -11.30 -9.97 -12.90
CA ILE A 92 -12.67 -10.49 -12.98
C ILE A 92 -12.93 -10.92 -14.42
N THR A 93 -13.50 -12.11 -14.58
CA THR A 93 -14.07 -12.60 -15.85
C THR A 93 -15.56 -12.86 -15.70
N GLY A 94 -16.30 -12.87 -16.82
CA GLY A 94 -17.76 -12.97 -16.85
C GLY A 94 -18.41 -11.66 -17.28
N GLU A 95 -19.70 -11.73 -17.63
CA GLU A 95 -20.48 -10.56 -18.05
C GLU A 95 -21.14 -9.90 -16.83
N ALA A 96 -21.04 -8.58 -16.71
CA ALA A 96 -21.73 -7.82 -15.67
C ALA A 96 -23.23 -7.69 -15.99
N LYS A 97 -23.97 -8.80 -15.85
CA LYS A 97 -25.39 -8.91 -16.18
C LYS A 97 -26.12 -9.75 -15.13
N VAL A 98 -27.31 -9.34 -14.73
CA VAL A 98 -28.12 -10.08 -13.75
C VAL A 98 -28.31 -11.53 -14.19
N GLY A 99 -28.07 -12.46 -13.28
CA GLY A 99 -28.12 -13.91 -13.52
C GLY A 99 -26.79 -14.54 -13.95
N GLU A 100 -25.85 -13.76 -14.47
CA GLU A 100 -24.53 -14.25 -14.86
C GLU A 100 -23.59 -14.40 -13.65
N THR A 101 -22.53 -15.18 -13.83
CA THR A 101 -21.51 -15.42 -12.80
C THR A 101 -20.22 -14.70 -13.15
N LEU A 102 -19.71 -13.92 -12.20
CA LEU A 102 -18.37 -13.36 -12.24
C LEU A 102 -17.41 -14.31 -11.55
N THR A 103 -16.19 -14.43 -12.08
CA THR A 103 -15.12 -15.27 -11.51
C THR A 103 -13.86 -14.45 -11.30
N ALA A 104 -13.29 -14.54 -10.12
CA ALA A 104 -12.06 -13.88 -9.70
C ALA A 104 -10.84 -14.78 -9.90
N THR A 105 -9.80 -14.26 -10.51
CA THR A 105 -8.50 -14.93 -10.66
C THR A 105 -7.40 -14.06 -10.07
N VAL A 106 -6.58 -14.66 -9.20
CA VAL A 106 -5.40 -14.01 -8.62
C VAL A 106 -4.16 -14.41 -9.42
N ASN A 107 -3.28 -13.46 -9.71
CA ASN A 107 -1.96 -13.71 -10.25
C ASN A 107 -0.90 -12.99 -9.41
N ASP A 108 0.17 -13.69 -9.10
CA ASP A 108 1.24 -13.23 -8.23
C ASP A 108 2.55 -13.90 -8.66
N ASP A 109 3.61 -13.12 -8.85
CA ASP A 109 4.91 -13.61 -9.32
C ASP A 109 5.67 -14.37 -8.22
N ASP A 110 5.39 -14.07 -6.94
CA ASP A 110 5.86 -14.84 -5.78
C ASP A 110 4.98 -16.07 -5.52
N GLY A 111 3.88 -16.20 -6.26
CA GLY A 111 3.05 -17.39 -6.38
C GLY A 111 1.84 -17.37 -5.43
N VAL A 112 0.72 -17.88 -5.96
CA VAL A 112 -0.58 -17.84 -5.30
C VAL A 112 -0.81 -19.10 -4.46
N PRO A 113 -1.21 -18.99 -3.18
CA PRO A 113 -1.50 -20.14 -2.34
C PRO A 113 -2.87 -20.75 -2.67
N ALA A 114 -3.16 -21.94 -2.12
CA ALA A 114 -4.46 -22.59 -2.31
C ALA A 114 -5.61 -21.92 -1.52
N ASN A 115 -5.31 -21.18 -0.45
CA ASN A 115 -6.28 -20.66 0.52
C ASN A 115 -6.54 -19.15 0.36
N VAL A 116 -6.80 -18.70 -0.87
CA VAL A 116 -7.23 -17.33 -1.12
C VAL A 116 -8.65 -17.10 -0.57
N THR A 117 -8.83 -16.01 0.17
CA THR A 117 -10.16 -15.55 0.61
C THR A 117 -10.62 -14.40 -0.27
N TYR A 118 -11.92 -14.37 -0.58
CA TYR A 118 -12.51 -13.35 -1.44
C TYR A 118 -13.57 -12.56 -0.69
N GLN A 119 -13.79 -11.32 -1.10
CA GLN A 119 -14.94 -10.52 -0.72
C GLN A 119 -15.37 -9.70 -1.93
N TRP A 120 -16.57 -9.97 -2.46
CA TRP A 120 -17.15 -9.18 -3.54
C TRP A 120 -17.73 -7.87 -3.01
N LEU A 121 -17.63 -6.81 -3.81
CA LEU A 121 -18.09 -5.48 -3.47
C LEU A 121 -18.97 -4.91 -4.57
N ALA A 122 -20.04 -4.22 -4.19
CA ALA A 122 -20.89 -3.44 -5.08
C ALA A 122 -20.73 -1.96 -4.78
N ASN A 123 -20.34 -1.15 -5.78
CA ASN A 123 -19.98 0.26 -5.61
C ASN A 123 -18.96 0.48 -4.45
N GLY A 124 -18.02 -0.46 -4.30
CA GLY A 124 -17.00 -0.43 -3.23
C GLY A 124 -17.49 -0.86 -1.84
N VAL A 125 -18.76 -1.26 -1.68
CA VAL A 125 -19.32 -1.75 -0.41
C VAL A 125 -19.39 -3.27 -0.43
N ALA A 126 -18.94 -3.94 0.64
CA ALA A 126 -18.95 -5.39 0.74
C ALA A 126 -20.36 -5.97 0.61
N ILE A 127 -20.50 -6.99 -0.23
CA ILE A 127 -21.72 -7.78 -0.37
C ILE A 127 -21.69 -8.89 0.68
N ALA A 128 -22.64 -8.88 1.62
CA ALA A 128 -22.66 -9.82 2.73
C ALA A 128 -22.70 -11.29 2.24
N GLY A 129 -21.75 -12.10 2.73
CA GLY A 129 -21.67 -13.53 2.40
C GLY A 129 -21.06 -13.87 1.03
N ALA A 130 -20.73 -12.86 0.21
CA ALA A 130 -20.12 -13.06 -1.10
C ALA A 130 -18.60 -13.29 -0.97
N THR A 131 -18.22 -14.50 -0.53
CA THR A 131 -16.82 -14.85 -0.22
C THR A 131 -16.21 -15.94 -1.11
N GLY A 132 -16.93 -16.39 -2.13
CA GLY A 132 -16.43 -17.37 -3.10
C GLY A 132 -15.52 -16.74 -4.15
N SER A 133 -14.71 -17.56 -4.82
CA SER A 133 -13.96 -17.16 -6.02
C SER A 133 -14.89 -16.83 -7.20
N SER A 134 -16.15 -17.25 -7.14
CA SER A 134 -17.22 -16.87 -8.05
C SER A 134 -18.38 -16.20 -7.31
N TYR A 135 -19.08 -15.32 -8.01
CA TYR A 135 -20.28 -14.65 -7.52
C TYR A 135 -21.32 -14.50 -8.62
N GLN A 136 -22.54 -15.00 -8.36
CA GLN A 136 -23.66 -14.83 -9.26
C GLN A 136 -24.34 -13.49 -9.00
N LEU A 137 -24.50 -12.69 -10.05
CA LEU A 137 -25.12 -11.37 -9.97
C LEU A 137 -26.63 -11.50 -9.80
N THR A 138 -27.18 -10.75 -8.85
CA THR A 138 -28.63 -10.69 -8.61
C THR A 138 -29.19 -9.33 -9.02
N ALA A 139 -30.52 -9.20 -8.99
CA ALA A 139 -31.18 -7.92 -9.23
C ALA A 139 -30.73 -6.82 -8.23
N ALA A 140 -30.21 -7.18 -7.05
CA ALA A 140 -29.69 -6.22 -6.09
C ALA A 140 -28.41 -5.50 -6.58
N GLU A 141 -27.72 -6.07 -7.56
CA GLU A 141 -26.50 -5.50 -8.14
C GLU A 141 -26.77 -4.64 -9.38
N ALA A 142 -27.99 -4.63 -9.92
CA ALA A 142 -28.34 -3.86 -11.11
C ALA A 142 -27.94 -2.38 -10.98
N GLY A 143 -27.27 -1.85 -12.00
CA GLY A 143 -26.76 -0.47 -12.03
C GLY A 143 -25.53 -0.20 -11.16
N LYS A 144 -25.05 -1.18 -10.38
CA LYS A 144 -23.83 -1.05 -9.56
C LYS A 144 -22.62 -1.58 -10.32
N THR A 145 -21.44 -1.04 -10.04
CA THR A 145 -20.18 -1.65 -10.48
C THR A 145 -19.75 -2.70 -9.47
N ILE A 146 -19.11 -3.76 -9.94
CA ILE A 146 -18.68 -4.89 -9.10
C ILE A 146 -17.16 -4.96 -9.08
N SER A 147 -16.59 -5.21 -7.92
CA SER A 147 -15.16 -5.48 -7.73
C SER A 147 -14.98 -6.61 -6.73
N VAL A 148 -13.78 -7.18 -6.63
CA VAL A 148 -13.47 -8.23 -5.67
C VAL A 148 -12.12 -7.94 -5.01
N ARG A 149 -12.07 -8.10 -3.69
CA ARG A 149 -10.82 -8.10 -2.93
C ARG A 149 -10.42 -9.54 -2.65
N ALA A 150 -9.19 -9.90 -3.00
CA ALA A 150 -8.58 -11.16 -2.58
C ALA A 150 -7.67 -10.90 -1.39
N THR A 151 -7.63 -11.79 -0.40
CA THR A 151 -6.69 -11.71 0.74
C THR A 151 -6.01 -13.05 0.92
N TYR A 152 -4.68 -13.04 0.97
CA TYR A 152 -3.86 -14.24 1.06
C TYR A 152 -2.45 -13.94 1.59
N THR A 153 -1.69 -14.99 1.87
CA THR A 153 -0.24 -14.91 2.11
C THR A 153 0.44 -15.67 0.99
N ASP A 154 1.28 -15.01 0.20
CA ASP A 154 1.96 -15.61 -0.94
C ASP A 154 2.97 -16.70 -0.52
N ASN A 155 3.62 -17.34 -1.49
CA ASN A 155 4.63 -18.35 -1.16
C ASN A 155 5.95 -17.75 -0.64
N ALA A 156 6.18 -16.44 -0.83
CA ALA A 156 7.31 -15.68 -0.27
C ALA A 156 7.06 -15.17 1.17
N GLN A 157 5.89 -15.47 1.75
CA GLN A 157 5.44 -15.09 3.09
C GLN A 157 5.05 -13.61 3.27
N HIS A 158 4.66 -12.93 2.21
CA HIS A 158 4.07 -11.59 2.26
C HIS A 158 2.55 -11.66 2.32
N SER A 159 1.96 -10.76 3.11
CA SER A 159 0.50 -10.64 3.23
C SER A 159 -0.04 -9.68 2.18
N GLU A 160 -0.98 -10.17 1.38
CA GLU A 160 -1.49 -9.54 0.17
C GLU A 160 -2.99 -9.25 0.31
N ALA A 161 -3.46 -8.10 -0.20
CA ALA A 161 -4.89 -7.76 -0.22
C ALA A 161 -5.36 -6.99 -1.49
N PRO A 162 -4.97 -7.42 -2.71
CA PRO A 162 -5.30 -6.69 -3.92
C PRO A 162 -6.81 -6.64 -4.21
N THR A 163 -7.25 -5.52 -4.79
CA THR A 163 -8.65 -5.32 -5.25
C THR A 163 -8.66 -5.17 -6.76
N SER A 164 -9.55 -5.88 -7.44
CA SER A 164 -9.68 -5.81 -8.90
C SER A 164 -10.11 -4.42 -9.38
N ALA A 165 -9.91 -4.15 -10.67
CA ALA A 165 -10.68 -3.11 -11.33
C ALA A 165 -12.19 -3.39 -11.22
N ALA A 166 -12.99 -2.33 -11.19
CA ALA A 166 -14.45 -2.44 -11.18
C ALA A 166 -14.98 -2.81 -12.58
N THR A 167 -16.02 -3.63 -12.64
CA THR A 167 -16.74 -3.93 -13.88
C THR A 167 -17.46 -2.68 -14.40
N THR A 168 -17.97 -2.75 -15.64
CA THR A 168 -19.08 -1.87 -16.04
C THR A 168 -20.29 -2.08 -15.11
N PRO A 169 -21.21 -1.10 -15.01
CA PRO A 169 -22.44 -1.28 -14.25
C PRO A 169 -23.20 -2.53 -14.70
N VAL A 170 -23.74 -3.27 -13.74
CA VAL A 170 -24.48 -4.50 -14.02
C VAL A 170 -25.77 -4.19 -14.78
N VAL A 171 -25.96 -4.84 -15.92
CA VAL A 171 -27.17 -4.71 -16.74
C VAL A 171 -28.24 -5.68 -16.26
N ASP A 172 -29.47 -5.21 -16.15
CA ASP A 172 -30.65 -6.06 -15.93
C ASP A 172 -31.50 -6.11 -17.21
N PRO A 173 -31.47 -7.20 -17.99
CA PRO A 173 -32.27 -7.31 -19.22
C PRO A 173 -33.79 -7.32 -18.94
N ALA A 174 -34.21 -7.74 -17.75
CA ALA A 174 -35.62 -7.73 -17.35
C ALA A 174 -36.08 -6.32 -16.92
N ASN A 175 -35.13 -5.45 -16.56
CA ASN A 175 -35.37 -4.05 -16.25
C ASN A 175 -34.25 -3.16 -16.82
N PRO A 176 -34.28 -2.85 -18.13
CA PRO A 176 -33.17 -2.19 -18.83
C PRO A 176 -32.88 -0.76 -18.35
N ASN A 177 -33.66 -0.20 -17.42
CA ASN A 177 -33.44 1.13 -16.85
C ASN A 177 -33.38 1.12 -15.31
N PRO A 178 -32.24 0.74 -14.70
CA PRO A 178 -32.03 0.85 -13.26
C PRO A 178 -31.60 2.26 -12.80
N GLN A 179 -31.37 3.21 -13.72
CA GLN A 179 -31.01 4.59 -13.38
C GLN A 179 -32.29 5.41 -13.10
N PRO A 180 -32.30 6.32 -12.10
CA PRO A 180 -33.41 7.26 -11.96
C PRO A 180 -33.68 7.94 -13.31
N PRO A 181 -34.94 8.13 -13.73
CA PRO A 181 -35.24 8.86 -14.94
C PRO A 181 -34.51 10.20 -14.89
N VAL A 182 -33.65 10.46 -15.87
CA VAL A 182 -33.10 11.80 -16.06
C VAL A 182 -34.32 12.68 -16.33
N PRO A 183 -34.63 13.70 -15.48
CA PRO A 183 -35.70 14.61 -15.79
C PRO A 183 -35.46 15.19 -17.19
N PRO A 184 -36.49 15.33 -18.04
CA PRO A 184 -36.30 15.96 -19.34
C PRO A 184 -35.60 17.31 -19.14
N THR A 185 -34.63 17.61 -19.99
CA THR A 185 -33.99 18.93 -20.02
C THR A 185 -35.08 19.98 -20.18
N ASN A 186 -35.20 20.87 -19.19
CA ASN A 186 -36.12 22.00 -19.24
C ASN A 186 -35.71 22.95 -20.37
N HIS A 187 -36.63 23.22 -21.29
CA HIS A 187 -36.49 24.25 -22.31
C HIS A 187 -37.18 25.52 -21.79
N GLU A 188 -36.43 26.63 -21.66
CA GLU A 188 -37.04 27.89 -21.24
C GLU A 188 -38.03 28.39 -22.31
N GLY A 189 -39.28 28.60 -21.91
CA GLY A 189 -40.31 29.17 -22.77
C GLY A 189 -40.04 30.62 -23.16
N THR A 190 -40.62 31.04 -24.28
CA THR A 190 -40.52 32.41 -24.81
C THR A 190 -41.89 33.07 -24.89
N VAL A 191 -41.92 34.40 -24.75
CA VAL A 191 -43.14 35.21 -24.93
C VAL A 191 -42.93 36.16 -26.11
N SER A 192 -43.91 36.19 -27.01
CA SER A 192 -43.94 37.11 -28.15
C SER A 192 -45.21 37.95 -28.15
N ILE A 193 -45.13 39.14 -28.73
CA ILE A 193 -46.27 40.03 -28.96
C ILE A 193 -46.41 40.28 -30.46
N THR A 194 -47.64 40.23 -30.96
CA THR A 194 -47.97 40.47 -32.36
C THR A 194 -49.13 41.46 -32.46
N GLY A 195 -49.28 42.09 -33.64
CA GLY A 195 -50.24 43.16 -33.89
C GLY A 195 -49.56 44.52 -34.08
N GLU A 196 -50.29 45.49 -34.60
CA GLU A 196 -49.79 46.85 -34.81
C GLU A 196 -50.06 47.69 -33.56
N ALA A 197 -49.03 48.38 -33.04
CA ALA A 197 -49.14 49.23 -31.86
C ALA A 197 -49.82 50.58 -32.20
N LYS A 198 -51.13 50.53 -32.48
CA LYS A 198 -51.94 51.68 -32.91
C LYS A 198 -53.30 51.68 -32.22
N VAL A 199 -53.81 52.88 -31.93
CA VAL A 199 -55.13 53.05 -31.29
C VAL A 199 -56.23 52.40 -32.14
N GLY A 200 -56.97 51.48 -31.53
CA GLY A 200 -58.04 50.71 -32.18
C GLY A 200 -57.62 49.32 -32.67
N GLU A 201 -56.31 49.03 -32.73
CA GLU A 201 -55.78 47.72 -33.11
C GLU A 201 -55.63 46.79 -31.89
N THR A 202 -55.60 45.48 -32.14
CA THR A 202 -55.44 44.45 -31.10
C THR A 202 -54.01 43.93 -31.09
N LEU A 203 -53.37 43.98 -29.92
CA LEU A 203 -52.12 43.26 -29.67
C LEU A 203 -52.43 41.89 -29.06
N THR A 204 -51.74 40.85 -29.53
CA THR A 204 -51.91 39.47 -29.07
C THR A 204 -50.59 38.96 -28.51
N ALA A 205 -50.60 38.52 -27.26
CA ALA A 205 -49.47 37.83 -26.63
C ALA A 205 -49.56 36.31 -26.89
N LYS A 206 -48.40 35.68 -27.11
CA LYS A 206 -48.28 34.24 -27.30
C LYS A 206 -47.09 33.72 -26.50
N VAL A 207 -47.31 32.64 -25.75
CA VAL A 207 -46.27 31.86 -25.08
C VAL A 207 -45.95 30.65 -25.95
N ASP A 208 -44.68 30.39 -26.15
CA ASP A 208 -44.16 29.21 -26.84
C ASP A 208 -43.15 28.49 -25.95
N ASP A 209 -43.39 27.22 -25.68
CA ASP A 209 -42.49 26.37 -24.89
C ASP A 209 -42.36 25.02 -25.58
N ALA A 210 -41.12 24.57 -25.78
CA ALA A 210 -40.82 23.28 -26.40
C ALA A 210 -41.25 22.10 -25.52
N ASP A 211 -41.38 22.31 -24.20
CA ASP A 211 -41.91 21.34 -23.24
C ASP A 211 -43.45 21.38 -23.16
N GLY A 212 -44.08 22.27 -23.91
CA GLY A 212 -45.52 22.44 -24.01
C GLY A 212 -46.04 23.58 -23.14
N VAL A 213 -47.11 24.22 -23.63
CA VAL A 213 -47.76 25.34 -22.95
C VAL A 213 -49.04 24.84 -22.28
N PRO A 214 -49.20 24.99 -20.95
CA PRO A 214 -50.42 24.60 -20.26
C PRO A 214 -51.67 25.26 -20.85
N THR A 215 -52.80 24.56 -20.86
CA THR A 215 -54.06 25.10 -21.41
C THR A 215 -54.64 26.23 -20.57
N ASN A 216 -54.13 26.43 -19.35
CA ASN A 216 -54.57 27.44 -18.39
C ASN A 216 -53.59 28.62 -18.24
N VAL A 217 -52.74 28.89 -19.23
CA VAL A 217 -51.90 30.10 -19.21
C VAL A 217 -52.78 31.35 -19.11
N GLN A 218 -52.48 32.17 -18.11
CA GLN A 218 -53.11 33.48 -17.91
C GLN A 218 -52.18 34.57 -18.43
N TYR A 219 -52.75 35.53 -19.15
CA TYR A 219 -52.05 36.70 -19.65
C TYR A 219 -52.47 37.92 -18.83
N GLN A 220 -51.48 38.68 -18.35
CA GLN A 220 -51.71 39.97 -17.71
C GLN A 220 -50.97 41.05 -18.51
N TRP A 221 -51.71 42.07 -18.93
CA TRP A 221 -51.13 43.26 -19.52
C TRP A 221 -50.78 44.26 -18.42
N LEU A 222 -49.54 44.73 -18.42
CA LEU A 222 -49.07 45.75 -17.48
C LEU A 222 -49.17 47.12 -18.15
N ALA A 223 -49.60 48.12 -17.38
CA ALA A 223 -49.71 49.52 -17.80
C ALA A 223 -48.62 50.38 -17.13
#